data_AF-A0A397AMC0-F1
#
_entry.id   AF-A0A397AMC0-F1
#
_cell.length_a   1.000
_cell.length_b   1.000
_cell.length_c   1.000
_cell.angle_alpha   90.00
_cell.angle_beta   90.00
_cell.angle_gamma   90.00
#
_symmetry.space_group_name_H-M   'P 1'
#
loop_
_entity.id
_entity.type
_entity.pdbx_description
1 polymer ?
#
loop_
_entity_poly.entity_id
_entity_poly.type
_entity_poly.pdbx_seq_one_letter_code
_entity_poly.pdbx_strand_id
1 'polypeptide(L)'
;MEERIDQFWEAAKAIATAEGPKTKWKQEVSKLRRVLHRNQNLRLAELPQQRLVDTIRLYATHFAAEDDTLLLVKDALAMPFGVLGTKQKKTLLKMHEQLLGNADRNDDDAAPTPQAVWYTCVSMDGDGYLSLLHDDTGEMLESVQVAKKSSEWKTIKKHIDGGNVRVSVLADAVDQVLVVDDDE
;
A
#
# COMPACT_ATOMS: atom_id res chain seq x y z
N MET A 1 -7.38 30.43 -18.49
CA MET A 1 -7.55 29.25 -17.61
C MET A 1 -6.68 28.11 -18.11
N GLU A 2 -6.74 27.81 -19.41
CA GLU A 2 -5.98 26.74 -20.05
C GLU A 2 -4.46 26.88 -19.84
N GLU A 3 -3.88 28.06 -20.02
CA GLU A 3 -2.45 28.30 -19.70
C GLU A 3 -2.09 27.99 -18.23
N ARG A 4 -3.02 28.23 -17.30
CA ARG A 4 -2.80 27.88 -15.88
C ARG A 4 -2.88 26.37 -15.66
N ILE A 5 -3.76 25.67 -16.37
CA ILE A 5 -3.84 24.21 -16.35
C ILE A 5 -2.51 23.63 -16.83
N ASP A 6 -1.93 24.19 -17.89
CA ASP A 6 -0.64 23.76 -18.42
C ASP A 6 0.50 23.97 -17.42
N GLN A 7 0.52 25.12 -16.73
CA GLN A 7 1.48 25.38 -15.66
C GLN A 7 1.37 24.36 -14.52
N PHE A 8 0.14 24.04 -14.08
CA PHE A 8 -0.07 23.02 -13.05
C PHE A 8 0.36 21.63 -13.53
N TRP A 9 0.11 21.30 -14.80
CA TRP A 9 0.48 20.01 -15.37
C TRP A 9 1.99 19.82 -15.46
N GLU A 10 2.72 20.83 -15.93
CA GLU A 10 4.19 20.81 -15.95
C GLU A 10 4.78 20.75 -14.54
N ALA A 11 4.22 21.51 -13.59
CA ALA A 11 4.64 21.45 -12.19
C ALA A 11 4.39 20.06 -11.56
N ALA A 12 3.26 19.44 -11.85
CA ALA A 12 2.93 18.10 -11.37
C ALA A 12 3.85 17.03 -12.00
N LYS A 13 4.20 17.18 -13.28
CA LYS A 13 5.18 16.31 -13.95
C LYS A 13 6.56 16.42 -13.33
N ALA A 14 7.04 17.63 -13.03
CA ALA A 14 8.35 17.83 -12.40
C ALA A 14 8.43 17.17 -11.00
N ILE A 15 7.30 17.08 -10.29
CA ILE A 15 7.24 16.33 -9.03
C ILE A 15 7.36 14.83 -9.28
N ALA A 16 6.75 14.32 -10.35
CA ALA A 16 6.81 12.91 -10.73
C ALA A 16 8.19 12.45 -11.19
N THR A 17 8.98 13.33 -11.83
CA THR A 17 10.37 13.05 -12.24
C THR A 17 11.39 13.21 -11.13
N ALA A 18 10.95 13.52 -9.90
CA ALA A 18 11.80 13.79 -8.72
C ALA A 18 12.76 15.01 -8.86
N GLU A 19 12.63 15.81 -9.91
CA GLU A 19 13.38 17.06 -10.12
C GLU A 19 12.73 18.25 -9.38
N GLY A 20 11.47 18.12 -8.96
CA GLY A 20 10.69 19.18 -8.33
C GLY A 20 10.76 19.19 -6.79
N PRO A 21 10.68 20.38 -6.15
CA PRO A 21 10.62 20.50 -4.70
C PRO A 21 9.29 19.97 -4.15
N LYS A 22 9.34 18.76 -3.56
CA LYS A 22 8.22 18.10 -2.86
C LYS A 22 7.70 18.83 -1.61
N THR A 23 8.18 20.04 -1.31
CA THR A 23 7.76 20.82 -0.14
C THR A 23 6.64 21.82 -0.45
N LYS A 24 6.45 22.21 -1.72
CA LYS A 24 5.47 23.24 -2.11
C LYS A 24 4.17 22.70 -2.69
N TRP A 25 4.02 21.38 -2.83
CA TRP A 25 2.86 20.76 -3.48
C TRP A 25 1.52 21.11 -2.81
N LYS A 26 1.46 21.21 -1.46
CA LYS A 26 0.23 21.60 -0.73
C LYS A 26 -0.27 22.99 -1.15
N GLN A 27 0.65 23.93 -1.38
CA GLN A 27 0.31 25.26 -1.85
C GLN A 27 -0.23 25.23 -3.28
N GLU A 28 0.35 24.39 -4.14
CA GLU A 28 -0.11 24.20 -5.51
C GLU A 28 -1.49 23.53 -5.58
N VAL A 29 -1.72 22.48 -4.77
CA VAL A 29 -3.05 21.84 -4.62
C VAL A 29 -4.08 22.85 -4.14
N SER A 30 -3.75 23.65 -3.11
CA SER A 30 -4.64 24.71 -2.63
C SER A 30 -4.97 25.76 -3.70
N LYS A 31 -3.99 26.15 -4.52
CA LYS A 31 -4.22 27.07 -5.65
C LYS A 31 -5.08 26.42 -6.73
N LEU A 32 -4.83 25.15 -7.07
CA LEU A 32 -5.59 24.39 -8.05
C LEU A 32 -7.06 24.29 -7.64
N ARG A 33 -7.35 23.94 -6.38
CA ARG A 33 -8.71 23.92 -5.81
C ARG A 33 -9.42 25.27 -5.94
N ARG A 34 -8.75 26.40 -5.63
CA ARG A 34 -9.34 27.74 -5.81
C ARG A 34 -9.62 28.06 -7.28
N VAL A 35 -8.73 27.67 -8.19
CA VAL A 35 -8.92 27.85 -9.64
C VAL A 35 -10.12 27.04 -10.10
N LEU A 36 -10.21 25.79 -9.66
CA LEU A 36 -11.34 24.90 -9.88
C LEU A 36 -12.66 25.58 -9.46
N HIS A 37 -12.80 26.01 -8.20
CA HIS A 37 -14.02 26.67 -7.73
C HIS A 37 -14.38 27.96 -8.48
N ARG A 38 -13.39 28.79 -8.83
CA ARG A 38 -13.64 30.07 -9.52
C ARG A 38 -14.14 29.88 -10.95
N ASN A 39 -13.83 28.75 -11.56
CA ASN A 39 -14.00 28.52 -13.00
C ASN A 39 -15.02 27.41 -13.31
N GLN A 40 -15.96 27.15 -12.40
CA GLN A 40 -17.00 26.12 -12.59
C GLN A 40 -17.85 26.37 -13.84
N ASN A 41 -18.05 27.61 -14.26
CA ASN A 41 -18.90 27.92 -15.42
C ASN A 41 -18.17 27.82 -16.77
N LEU A 42 -16.88 27.48 -16.79
CA LEU A 42 -16.12 27.41 -18.03
C LEU A 42 -16.35 26.07 -18.75
N ARG A 43 -16.28 26.13 -20.08
CA ARG A 43 -16.31 24.94 -20.92
C ARG A 43 -14.93 24.71 -21.49
N LEU A 44 -14.26 23.66 -21.04
CA LEU A 44 -12.90 23.35 -21.44
C LEU A 44 -12.88 22.46 -22.69
N ALA A 45 -11.88 22.64 -23.55
CA ALA A 45 -11.59 21.68 -24.62
C ALA A 45 -11.04 20.36 -24.06
N GLU A 46 -11.11 19.29 -24.84
CA GLU A 46 -10.74 17.93 -24.38
C GLU A 46 -9.30 17.84 -23.84
N LEU A 47 -8.34 18.51 -24.49
CA LEU A 47 -6.93 18.50 -24.07
C LEU A 47 -6.73 19.17 -22.69
N PRO A 48 -7.19 20.42 -22.44
CA PRO A 48 -7.18 21.00 -21.10
C PRO A 48 -7.91 20.16 -20.04
N GLN A 49 -9.03 19.51 -20.39
CA GLN A 49 -9.72 18.59 -19.48
C GLN A 49 -8.83 17.41 -19.09
N GLN A 50 -8.16 16.79 -20.08
CA GLN A 50 -7.25 15.68 -19.86
C GLN A 50 -6.05 16.09 -19.00
N ARG A 51 -5.41 17.22 -19.31
CA ARG A 51 -4.29 17.77 -18.51
C ARG A 51 -4.67 18.04 -17.06
N LEU A 52 -5.87 18.56 -16.83
CA LEU A 52 -6.38 18.81 -15.49
C LEU A 52 -6.56 17.51 -14.70
N VAL A 53 -7.13 16.47 -15.31
CA VAL A 53 -7.26 15.14 -14.69
C VAL A 53 -5.89 14.52 -14.43
N ASP A 54 -4.97 14.59 -15.39
CA ASP A 54 -3.62 14.03 -15.23
C ASP A 54 -2.84 14.74 -14.11
N THR A 55 -3.00 16.06 -13.99
CA THR A 55 -2.44 16.85 -12.89
C THR A 55 -2.95 16.35 -11.53
N ILE A 56 -4.27 16.21 -11.39
CA ILE A 56 -4.89 15.69 -10.16
C ILE A 56 -4.39 14.27 -9.88
N ARG A 57 -4.25 13.44 -10.93
CA ARG A 57 -3.73 12.08 -10.84
C ARG A 57 -2.31 12.01 -10.31
N LEU A 58 -1.43 12.86 -10.81
CA LEU A 58 -0.05 12.92 -10.34
C LEU A 58 0.00 13.30 -8.85
N TYR A 59 -0.74 14.32 -8.42
CA TYR A 59 -0.79 14.69 -7.00
C TYR A 59 -1.37 13.57 -6.12
N ALA A 60 -2.49 12.97 -6.53
CA ALA A 60 -3.10 11.87 -5.80
C ALA A 60 -2.20 10.63 -5.72
N THR A 61 -1.37 10.36 -6.74
CA THR A 61 -0.47 9.20 -6.74
C THR A 61 0.75 9.44 -5.83
N HIS A 62 1.32 10.65 -5.86
CA HIS A 62 2.51 10.97 -5.08
C HIS A 62 2.22 11.35 -3.62
N PHE A 63 1.00 11.80 -3.32
CA PHE A 63 0.58 12.26 -1.99
C PHE A 63 -0.74 11.62 -1.56
N ALA A 64 -0.94 10.33 -1.88
CA ALA A 64 -2.18 9.59 -1.62
C ALA A 64 -2.61 9.55 -0.14
N ALA A 65 -1.64 9.63 0.77
CA ALA A 65 -1.87 9.57 2.22
C ALA A 65 -2.40 10.89 2.82
N GLU A 66 -2.55 11.94 2.01
CA GLU A 66 -2.86 13.28 2.49
C GLU A 66 -4.29 13.68 2.12
N ASP A 67 -5.08 14.11 3.12
CA ASP A 67 -6.47 14.53 2.97
C ASP A 67 -6.67 15.64 1.93
N ASP A 68 -5.66 16.51 1.76
CA ASP A 68 -5.67 17.59 0.76
C ASP A 68 -5.85 17.06 -0.68
N THR A 69 -5.31 15.88 -0.98
CA THR A 69 -5.48 15.26 -2.31
C THR A 69 -6.86 14.65 -2.49
N LEU A 70 -7.41 14.04 -1.44
CA LEU A 70 -8.77 13.51 -1.44
C LEU A 70 -9.78 14.66 -1.64
N LEU A 71 -9.58 15.78 -0.95
CA LEU A 71 -10.40 16.98 -1.11
C LEU A 71 -10.29 17.56 -2.53
N LEU A 72 -9.10 17.58 -3.12
CA LEU A 72 -8.92 18.01 -4.51
C LEU A 72 -9.71 17.12 -5.49
N VAL A 73 -9.69 15.80 -5.31
CA VAL A 73 -10.46 14.87 -6.15
C VAL A 73 -11.96 15.07 -5.96
N LYS A 74 -12.44 15.27 -4.72
CA LYS A 74 -13.85 15.60 -4.43
C LYS A 74 -14.30 16.89 -5.10
N ASP A 75 -13.49 17.95 -5.01
CA ASP A 75 -13.80 19.23 -5.65
C ASP A 75 -13.82 19.11 -7.18
N ALA A 76 -12.93 18.30 -7.76
CA ALA A 76 -12.93 18.02 -9.19
C ALA A 76 -14.16 17.20 -9.63
N LEU A 77 -14.62 16.24 -8.82
CA LEU A 77 -15.85 15.50 -9.09
C LEU A 77 -17.10 16.37 -9.06
N ALA A 78 -17.13 17.34 -8.15
CA ALA A 78 -18.20 18.33 -8.02
C ALA A 78 -18.26 19.31 -9.20
N MET A 79 -17.25 19.34 -10.08
CA MET A 79 -17.26 20.20 -11.26
C MET A 79 -18.41 19.88 -12.20
N PRO A 80 -19.01 20.88 -12.86
CA PRO A 80 -20.00 20.62 -13.90
C PRO A 80 -19.37 19.97 -15.13
N PHE A 81 -20.20 19.26 -15.90
CA PHE A 81 -19.75 18.49 -17.07
C PHE A 81 -19.16 19.34 -18.21
N GLY A 82 -19.34 20.66 -18.17
CA GLY A 82 -18.66 21.59 -19.07
C GLY A 82 -17.15 21.71 -18.80
N VAL A 83 -16.74 21.57 -17.52
CA VAL A 83 -15.33 21.64 -17.10
C VAL A 83 -14.69 20.27 -17.14
N LEU A 84 -15.40 19.21 -16.69
CA LEU A 84 -14.90 17.84 -16.71
C LEU A 84 -15.96 16.91 -17.28
N GLY A 85 -15.70 16.36 -18.47
CA GLY A 85 -16.60 15.45 -19.14
C GLY A 85 -16.79 14.11 -18.42
N THR A 86 -17.71 13.29 -18.94
CA THR A 86 -18.08 12.00 -18.33
C THR A 86 -16.91 11.04 -18.21
N LYS A 87 -16.01 11.00 -19.22
CA LYS A 87 -14.82 10.14 -19.22
C LYS A 87 -13.87 10.53 -18.07
N GLN A 88 -13.63 11.82 -17.91
CA GLN A 88 -12.79 12.40 -16.89
C GLN A 88 -13.35 12.14 -15.49
N LYS A 89 -14.67 12.33 -15.32
CA LYS A 89 -15.34 12.04 -14.05
C LYS A 89 -15.31 10.57 -13.67
N LYS A 90 -15.49 9.65 -14.63
CA LYS A 90 -15.34 8.21 -14.37
C LYS A 90 -13.94 7.88 -13.84
N THR A 91 -12.90 8.49 -14.41
CA THR A 91 -11.52 8.35 -13.91
C THR A 91 -11.38 8.92 -12.50
N LEU A 92 -11.92 10.11 -12.24
CA LEU A 92 -11.88 10.74 -10.92
C LEU A 92 -12.66 9.96 -9.86
N LEU A 93 -13.79 9.32 -10.22
CA LEU A 93 -14.55 8.45 -9.31
C LEU A 93 -13.72 7.24 -8.90
N LYS A 94 -13.13 6.55 -9.87
CA LYS A 94 -12.24 5.42 -9.59
C LYS A 94 -11.06 5.83 -8.70
N MET A 95 -10.50 7.01 -8.94
CA MET A 95 -9.44 7.56 -8.10
C MET A 95 -9.89 7.90 -6.69
N HIS A 96 -11.08 8.49 -6.54
CA HIS A 96 -11.67 8.81 -5.24
C HIS A 96 -11.89 7.53 -4.43
N GLU A 97 -12.42 6.47 -5.05
CA GLU A 97 -12.56 5.15 -4.43
C GLU A 97 -11.21 4.54 -4.06
N GLN A 98 -10.17 4.72 -4.87
CA GLN A 98 -8.81 4.26 -4.54
C GLN A 98 -8.21 5.03 -3.37
N LEU A 99 -8.44 6.35 -3.27
CA LEU A 99 -7.94 7.15 -2.15
C LEU A 99 -8.72 6.88 -0.86
N LEU A 100 -10.03 6.68 -0.93
CA LEU A 100 -10.86 6.25 0.19
C LEU A 100 -10.54 4.83 0.63
N GLY A 101 -10.41 3.93 -0.34
CA GLY A 101 -9.87 2.59 -0.13
C GLY A 101 -8.54 2.70 0.59
N ASN A 102 -7.58 3.46 0.10
CA ASN A 102 -6.30 3.65 0.79
C ASN A 102 -6.40 4.26 2.20
N ALA A 103 -7.41 5.11 2.47
CA ALA A 103 -7.65 5.66 3.80
C ALA A 103 -8.29 4.64 4.77
N ASP A 104 -9.13 3.73 4.26
CA ASP A 104 -9.69 2.58 4.97
C ASP A 104 -8.66 1.44 5.13
N ARG A 105 -7.73 1.35 4.17
CA ARG A 105 -6.57 0.45 4.19
C ARG A 105 -5.44 0.92 5.10
N ASN A 106 -5.58 2.09 5.72
CA ASN A 106 -4.70 2.45 6.83
C ASN A 106 -5.09 1.74 8.13
N ASP A 107 -6.14 0.89 8.11
CA ASP A 107 -6.39 -0.11 9.15
C ASP A 107 -6.37 -1.57 8.64
N ASP A 108 -6.61 -1.87 7.35
CA ASP A 108 -6.77 -3.30 6.94
C ASP A 108 -6.30 -3.75 5.54
N ASP A 109 -5.42 -3.02 4.82
CA ASP A 109 -4.83 -3.56 3.58
C ASP A 109 -3.46 -2.92 3.30
N ALA A 110 -2.57 -3.05 4.28
CA ALA A 110 -1.17 -3.20 3.92
C ALA A 110 -1.10 -4.46 3.05
N ALA A 111 -0.56 -4.34 1.83
CA ALA A 111 0.01 -5.49 1.13
C ALA A 111 0.76 -6.29 2.20
N PRO A 112 0.49 -7.59 2.41
CA PRO A 112 1.01 -8.30 3.56
C PRO A 112 2.52 -8.10 3.55
N THR A 113 3.01 -7.24 4.43
CA THR A 113 4.35 -7.42 4.94
C THR A 113 4.31 -8.88 5.38
N PRO A 114 5.14 -9.76 4.82
CA PRO A 114 5.18 -11.12 5.33
C PRO A 114 5.39 -10.95 6.83
N GLN A 115 4.36 -11.24 7.60
CA GLN A 115 4.45 -11.21 9.03
C GLN A 115 4.98 -12.58 9.39
N ALA A 116 5.96 -12.60 10.27
CA ALA A 116 6.49 -13.86 10.72
C ALA A 116 5.38 -14.55 11.51
N VAL A 117 4.85 -15.65 10.96
CA VAL A 117 3.77 -16.40 11.59
C VAL A 117 4.40 -17.47 12.48
N TRP A 118 3.92 -17.56 13.71
CA TRP A 118 4.39 -18.56 14.67
C TRP A 118 3.62 -19.86 14.50
N TYR A 119 4.37 -20.95 14.40
CA TYR A 119 3.83 -22.30 14.32
C TYR A 119 4.41 -23.15 15.44
N THR A 120 3.63 -24.13 15.90
CA THR A 120 4.11 -25.18 16.79
C THR A 120 4.78 -26.26 15.96
N CYS A 121 6.05 -26.57 16.23
CA CYS A 121 6.80 -27.58 15.50
C CYS A 121 6.49 -28.97 16.07
N VAL A 122 5.83 -29.80 15.25
CA VAL A 122 5.36 -31.14 15.63
C VAL A 122 6.43 -32.19 15.36
N SER A 123 7.05 -32.14 14.19
CA SER A 123 8.09 -33.08 13.79
C SER A 123 9.09 -32.44 12.82
N MET A 124 10.28 -33.04 12.73
CA MET A 124 11.29 -32.69 11.74
C MET A 124 11.82 -33.97 11.10
N ASP A 125 11.89 -34.00 9.77
CA ASP A 125 12.37 -35.15 9.04
C ASP A 125 13.92 -35.22 8.99
N GLY A 126 14.45 -36.28 8.38
CA GLY A 126 15.90 -36.46 8.19
C GLY A 126 16.53 -35.45 7.23
N ASP A 127 15.72 -34.78 6.40
CA ASP A 127 16.14 -33.82 5.40
C ASP A 127 16.03 -32.35 5.84
N GLY A 128 15.48 -32.12 7.04
CA GLY A 128 15.33 -30.81 7.65
C GLY A 128 14.01 -30.11 7.31
N TYR A 129 13.03 -30.80 6.75
CA TYR A 129 11.66 -30.27 6.63
C TYR A 129 10.96 -30.34 7.99
N LEU A 130 10.27 -29.26 8.31
CA LEU A 130 9.52 -29.09 9.54
C LEU A 130 8.04 -29.34 9.27
N SER A 131 7.40 -30.18 10.08
CA SER A 131 5.94 -30.24 10.18
C SER A 131 5.49 -29.24 11.23
N LEU A 132 4.93 -28.14 10.75
CA LEU A 132 4.52 -26.99 11.54
C LEU A 132 3.00 -26.94 11.64
N LEU A 133 2.46 -26.88 12.85
CA LEU A 133 1.03 -26.73 13.11
C LEU A 133 0.71 -25.27 13.40
N HIS A 134 -0.27 -24.72 12.69
CA HIS A 134 -0.79 -23.39 12.96
C HIS A 134 -1.79 -23.47 14.12
N ASP A 135 -1.54 -22.73 15.21
CA ASP A 135 -2.34 -22.85 16.43
C ASP A 135 -3.81 -22.39 16.24
N ASP A 136 -4.04 -21.34 15.43
CA ASP A 136 -5.39 -20.82 15.21
C ASP A 136 -6.21 -21.58 14.16
N THR A 137 -5.59 -22.01 13.06
CA THR A 137 -6.30 -22.65 11.93
C THR A 137 -6.28 -24.17 12.00
N GLY A 138 -5.34 -24.75 12.75
CA GLY A 138 -5.10 -26.20 12.80
C GLY A 138 -4.49 -26.76 11.51
N GLU A 139 -4.03 -25.90 10.59
CA GLU A 139 -3.39 -26.31 9.35
C GLU A 139 -1.95 -26.76 9.58
N MET A 140 -1.53 -27.79 8.83
CA MET A 140 -0.17 -28.32 8.84
C MET A 140 0.61 -27.77 7.66
N LEU A 141 1.78 -27.19 7.95
CA LEU A 141 2.71 -26.62 6.98
C LEU A 141 4.00 -27.45 6.98
N GLU A 142 4.28 -28.10 5.85
CA GLU A 142 5.45 -28.99 5.66
C GLU A 142 6.42 -28.49 4.57
N SER A 143 6.19 -27.29 4.03
CA SER A 143 7.01 -26.69 2.97
C SER A 143 8.28 -26.01 3.49
N VAL A 144 8.42 -25.86 4.80
CA VAL A 144 9.50 -25.09 5.43
C VAL A 144 10.68 -26.00 5.74
N GLN A 145 11.84 -25.68 5.16
CA GLN A 145 13.08 -26.41 5.42
C GLN A 145 14.04 -25.57 6.27
N VAL A 146 14.62 -26.18 7.30
CA VAL A 146 15.71 -25.60 8.08
C VAL A 146 17.06 -26.15 7.61
N ALA A 147 18.08 -25.30 7.55
CA ALA A 147 19.40 -25.68 7.09
C ALA A 147 20.08 -26.69 8.04
N LYS A 148 20.52 -27.84 7.49
CA LYS A 148 21.25 -28.86 8.26
C LYS A 148 22.48 -28.23 8.94
N LYS A 149 22.70 -28.57 10.21
CA LYS A 149 23.79 -28.09 11.10
C LYS A 149 23.66 -26.63 11.57
N SER A 150 22.58 -25.92 11.26
CA SER A 150 22.33 -24.59 11.82
C SER A 150 22.05 -24.65 13.33
N SER A 151 22.11 -23.50 14.01
CA SER A 151 21.73 -23.35 15.41
C SER A 151 20.28 -23.79 15.64
N GLU A 152 19.41 -23.37 14.74
CA GLU A 152 17.97 -23.62 14.73
C GLU A 152 17.70 -25.12 14.58
N TRP A 153 18.34 -25.80 13.63
CA TRP A 153 18.19 -27.24 13.43
C TRP A 153 18.60 -28.05 14.66
N LYS A 154 19.67 -27.65 15.36
CA LYS A 154 20.11 -28.35 16.59
C LYS A 154 19.13 -28.12 17.74
N THR A 155 18.62 -26.90 17.88
CA THR A 155 17.66 -26.53 18.92
C THR A 155 16.33 -27.26 18.71
N ILE A 156 15.78 -27.22 17.50
CA ILE A 156 14.55 -27.95 17.14
C ILE A 156 14.76 -29.44 17.39
N LYS A 157 15.81 -30.05 16.83
CA LYS A 157 16.08 -31.49 17.00
C LYS A 157 16.18 -31.93 18.46
N LYS A 158 16.69 -31.07 19.34
CA LYS A 158 16.88 -31.40 20.76
C LYS A 158 15.59 -31.27 21.56
N HIS A 159 14.74 -30.30 21.24
CA HIS A 159 13.56 -29.96 22.03
C HIS A 159 12.23 -30.41 21.42
N ILE A 160 12.23 -30.92 20.18
CA ILE A 160 11.01 -31.37 19.48
C ILE A 160 10.34 -32.55 20.16
N ASP A 161 11.13 -33.45 20.77
CA ASP A 161 10.59 -34.58 21.55
C ASP A 161 9.82 -34.11 22.80
N GLY A 162 10.06 -32.87 23.26
CA GLY A 162 9.36 -32.24 24.36
C GLY A 162 8.07 -31.50 23.95
N GLY A 163 7.76 -31.41 22.65
CA GLY A 163 6.53 -30.79 22.15
C GLY A 163 6.42 -29.26 22.28
N ASN A 164 7.43 -28.60 22.85
CA ASN A 164 7.37 -27.17 23.19
C ASN A 164 8.22 -26.28 22.28
N VAL A 165 8.35 -26.64 21.00
CA VAL A 165 9.16 -25.87 20.04
C VAL A 165 8.24 -25.02 19.17
N ARG A 166 8.44 -23.70 19.18
CA ARG A 166 7.75 -22.76 18.31
C ARG A 166 8.71 -22.19 17.26
N VAL A 167 8.25 -22.12 16.03
CA VAL A 167 9.04 -21.68 14.88
C VAL A 167 8.30 -20.54 14.20
N SER A 168 8.99 -19.41 14.03
CA SER A 168 8.52 -18.26 13.30
C SER A 168 8.93 -18.40 11.84
N VAL A 169 7.94 -18.40 10.94
CA VAL A 169 8.14 -18.52 9.49
C VAL A 169 7.80 -17.20 8.82
N LEU A 170 8.76 -16.69 8.06
CA LEU A 170 8.65 -15.46 7.28
C LEU A 170 8.91 -15.79 5.82
N ALA A 171 7.90 -15.60 4.96
CA ALA A 171 8.02 -15.84 3.51
C ALA A 171 8.59 -17.23 3.16
N ASP A 172 8.01 -18.29 3.75
CA ASP A 172 8.41 -19.70 3.59
C ASP A 172 9.82 -20.07 4.12
N ALA A 173 10.45 -19.19 4.91
CA ALA A 173 11.73 -19.44 5.56
C ALA A 173 11.63 -19.35 7.08
N VAL A 174 12.43 -20.16 7.78
CA VAL A 174 12.57 -20.05 9.24
C VAL A 174 13.31 -18.75 9.58
N ASP A 175 12.64 -17.86 10.32
CA ASP A 175 13.23 -16.63 10.83
C ASP A 175 13.77 -16.85 12.25
N GLN A 176 12.94 -17.40 13.15
CA GLN A 176 13.27 -17.57 14.56
C GLN A 176 12.74 -18.89 15.12
N VAL A 177 13.45 -19.43 16.12
CA VAL A 177 13.02 -20.60 16.88
C VAL A 177 13.01 -20.25 18.36
N LEU A 178 11.88 -20.50 19.01
CA LEU A 178 11.69 -20.32 20.43
C LEU A 178 11.38 -21.68 21.06
N VAL A 179 12.12 -22.04 22.09
CA VAL A 179 11.78 -23.17 22.96
C VAL A 179 10.96 -22.60 24.10
N VAL A 180 9.75 -23.10 24.28
CA VAL A 180 8.92 -22.76 25.44
C VAL A 180 9.30 -23.73 26.55
N ASP A 181 10.29 -23.35 27.36
CA ASP A 181 10.58 -24.06 28.60
C ASP A 181 9.42 -23.79 29.57
N ASP A 182 8.63 -24.84 29.84
CA ASP A 182 7.59 -24.85 30.87
C ASP A 182 8.31 -24.99 32.23
N ASP A 183 9.01 -23.94 32.65
CA ASP A 183 9.56 -23.82 34.01
C ASP A 183 8.42 -23.39 34.95
N GLU A 184 7.67 -24.37 35.46
CA GLU A 184 6.95 -24.31 36.74
C GLU A 184 7.66 -25.15 37.81
#